data_AF-A0A8B8AU50-F1
#
_entry.id   AF-A0A8B8AU50-F1
#
_cell.length_a   1.000
_cell.length_b   1.000
_cell.length_c   1.000
_cell.angle_alpha   90.00
_cell.angle_beta   90.00
_cell.angle_gamma   90.00
#
_symmetry.space_group_name_H-M   'P 1'
#
loop_
_entity.id
_entity.type
_entity.pdbx_description
1 polymer ?
#
loop_
_entity_poly.entity_id
_entity_poly.type
_entity_poly.pdbx_seq_one_letter_code
_entity_poly.pdbx_strand_id
1 'polypeptide(L)'
;MEKSGILVILVVSLCLGLVCDAAVAPRQPIAMCVMDCMSEWLPCEYECRVEFPHNPRELKACALDCEQERASCMKDSPDPACNNNPANNRLHMPFKTMV
;
A
#
# COMPACT_ATOMS: atom_id res chain seq x y z
N MET A 1 -26.25 -45.50 -21.13
CA MET A 1 -25.31 -44.40 -21.40
C MET A 1 -25.64 -43.30 -20.40
N GLU A 2 -25.01 -43.22 -19.21
CA GLU A 2 -25.33 -42.10 -18.28
C GLU A 2 -24.39 -41.89 -17.08
N LYS A 3 -23.34 -42.70 -16.90
CA LYS A 3 -22.45 -42.58 -15.73
C LYS A 3 -21.21 -41.69 -15.92
N SER A 4 -20.87 -41.30 -17.16
CA SER A 4 -19.65 -40.51 -17.43
C SER A 4 -19.84 -38.99 -17.35
N GLY A 5 -21.07 -38.47 -17.43
CA GLY A 5 -21.33 -37.02 -17.40
C GLY A 5 -21.21 -36.41 -16.00
N ILE A 6 -21.59 -37.15 -14.97
CA ILE A 6 -21.64 -36.65 -13.58
C ILE A 6 -20.22 -36.46 -13.01
N LEU A 7 -19.28 -37.34 -13.38
CA LEU A 7 -17.90 -37.25 -12.92
C LEU A 7 -17.17 -36.02 -13.49
N VAL A 8 -17.43 -35.67 -14.76
CA VAL A 8 -16.83 -34.49 -15.40
C VAL A 8 -17.36 -33.20 -14.78
N ILE A 9 -18.66 -33.13 -14.48
CA ILE A 9 -19.28 -31.96 -13.84
C ILE A 9 -18.74 -31.76 -12.41
N LEU A 10 -18.54 -32.85 -11.65
CA LEU A 10 -17.96 -32.79 -10.31
C LEU A 10 -16.50 -32.32 -10.33
N VAL A 11 -15.67 -32.81 -11.27
CA VAL A 11 -14.26 -32.41 -11.38
C VAL A 11 -14.13 -30.96 -11.85
N VAL A 12 -14.94 -30.52 -12.82
CA VAL A 12 -14.96 -29.11 -13.28
C VAL A 12 -15.46 -28.19 -12.15
N SER A 13 -16.46 -28.59 -11.38
CA SER A 13 -16.95 -27.80 -10.24
C SER A 13 -15.97 -27.74 -9.07
N LEU A 14 -15.22 -28.83 -8.80
CA LEU A 14 -14.13 -28.80 -7.81
C LEU A 14 -12.97 -27.91 -8.27
N CYS A 15 -12.62 -27.93 -9.56
CA CYS A 15 -11.59 -27.04 -10.09
C CYS A 15 -12.04 -25.58 -10.06
N LEU A 16 -13.29 -25.25 -10.38
CA LEU A 16 -13.81 -23.87 -10.32
C LEU A 16 -14.02 -23.36 -8.88
N GLY A 17 -14.29 -24.24 -7.92
CA GLY A 17 -14.45 -23.86 -6.50
C GLY A 17 -13.12 -23.58 -5.78
N LEU A 18 -12.02 -24.24 -6.19
CA LEU A 18 -10.72 -24.12 -5.53
C LEU A 18 -9.86 -22.93 -5.99
N VAL A 19 -10.15 -22.30 -7.13
CA VAL A 19 -9.36 -21.14 -7.62
C VAL A 19 -9.91 -19.78 -7.18
N CYS A 20 -11.08 -19.72 -6.55
CA CYS A 20 -11.71 -18.45 -6.14
C CYS A 20 -11.41 -18.03 -4.70
N ASP A 21 -10.60 -18.79 -3.96
CA ASP A 21 -10.04 -18.38 -2.67
C ASP A 21 -8.70 -17.65 -2.84
N ALA A 22 -8.52 -16.93 -3.95
CA ALA A 22 -7.65 -15.77 -3.94
C ALA A 22 -8.34 -14.74 -3.04
N ALA A 23 -8.14 -14.90 -1.72
CA ALA A 23 -8.56 -13.96 -0.71
C ALA A 23 -8.19 -12.56 -1.20
N VAL A 24 -9.21 -11.84 -1.69
CA VAL A 24 -9.13 -10.40 -1.86
C VAL A 24 -8.99 -9.91 -0.43
N ALA A 25 -7.75 -9.77 0.03
CA ALA A 25 -7.45 -9.16 1.30
C ALA A 25 -8.33 -7.91 1.38
N PRO A 26 -9.14 -7.72 2.43
CA PRO A 26 -10.03 -6.58 2.50
C PRO A 26 -9.18 -5.34 2.26
N ARG A 27 -9.42 -4.63 1.15
CA ARG A 27 -8.80 -3.32 0.94
C ARG A 27 -9.36 -2.45 2.05
N GLN A 28 -8.62 -2.35 3.14
CA GLN A 28 -8.95 -1.48 4.25
C GLN A 28 -9.09 -0.07 3.65
N PRO A 29 -10.23 0.61 3.84
CA PRO A 29 -10.37 1.96 3.35
C PRO A 29 -9.25 2.80 3.98
N ILE A 30 -8.50 3.50 3.12
CA ILE A 30 -7.44 4.40 3.58
C ILE A 30 -8.13 5.55 4.33
N ALA A 31 -7.71 5.79 5.57
CA ALA A 31 -8.24 6.90 6.35
C ALA A 31 -7.87 8.23 5.68
N MET A 32 -8.78 9.21 5.66
CA MET A 32 -8.55 10.49 4.98
C MET A 32 -7.32 11.22 5.50
N CYS A 33 -7.06 11.15 6.80
CA CYS A 33 -5.86 11.71 7.41
C CYS A 33 -4.54 11.14 6.85
N VAL A 34 -4.54 9.91 6.33
CA VAL A 34 -3.38 9.33 5.63
C VAL A 34 -3.17 10.04 4.30
N MET A 35 -4.25 10.30 3.56
CA MET A 35 -4.18 11.01 2.28
C MET A 35 -3.71 12.44 2.47
N ASP A 36 -4.18 13.12 3.51
CA ASP A 36 -3.77 14.48 3.85
C ASP A 36 -2.26 14.54 4.14
N CYS A 37 -1.76 13.68 5.04
CA CYS A 37 -0.33 13.64 5.35
C CYS A 37 0.53 13.16 4.16
N MET A 38 0.01 12.31 3.28
CA MET A 38 0.70 11.91 2.06
C MET A 38 0.75 13.03 1.01
N SER A 39 -0.23 13.94 1.00
CA SER A 39 -0.28 15.02 0.01
C SER A 39 0.89 16.00 0.14
N GLU A 40 1.42 16.19 1.35
CA GLU A 40 2.61 17.00 1.63
C GLU A 40 3.91 16.22 1.39
N TRP A 41 3.91 14.92 1.71
CA TRP A 41 5.07 14.05 1.55
C TRP A 41 5.44 13.77 0.08
N LEU A 42 4.45 13.53 -0.78
CA LEU A 42 4.66 13.20 -2.21
C LEU A 42 5.51 14.24 -2.97
N PRO A 43 5.21 15.55 -2.91
CA PRO A 43 6.04 16.55 -3.59
C PRO A 43 7.43 16.66 -2.97
N CYS A 44 7.57 16.57 -1.64
CA CYS A 44 8.87 16.58 -0.96
C CYS A 44 9.78 15.44 -1.46
N GLU A 45 9.28 14.20 -1.49
CA GLU A 45 10.09 13.07 -1.96
C GLU A 45 10.42 13.20 -3.46
N TYR A 46 9.50 13.74 -4.26
CA TYR A 46 9.76 14.02 -5.66
C TYR A 46 10.91 15.03 -5.85
N GLU A 47 10.91 16.13 -5.10
CA GLU A 47 11.98 17.13 -5.12
C GLU A 47 13.33 16.51 -4.74
N CYS A 48 13.39 15.70 -3.67
CA CYS A 48 14.60 14.98 -3.29
C CYS A 48 15.18 14.12 -4.42
N ARG A 49 14.31 13.47 -5.22
CA ARG A 49 14.73 12.62 -6.34
C ARG A 49 15.23 13.41 -7.53
N VAL A 50 14.64 14.58 -7.78
CA VAL A 50 15.08 15.50 -8.83
C VAL A 50 16.42 16.15 -8.46
N GLU A 51 16.62 16.49 -7.18
CA GLU A 51 17.85 17.11 -6.69
C GLU A 51 19.01 16.11 -6.60
N PHE A 52 18.74 14.87 -6.17
CA PHE A 52 19.76 13.84 -5.94
C PHE A 52 19.59 12.58 -6.82
N PRO A 53 19.53 12.69 -8.16
CA PRO A 53 19.19 11.56 -9.05
C PRO A 53 20.25 10.44 -9.07
N HIS A 54 21.50 10.76 -8.72
CA HIS A 54 22.63 9.82 -8.71
C HIS A 54 23.37 9.74 -7.37
N ASN A 55 22.87 10.41 -6.33
CA ASN A 55 23.48 10.40 -5.01
C ASN A 55 22.56 9.71 -3.99
N PRO A 56 22.66 8.38 -3.83
CA PRO A 56 21.75 7.62 -2.97
C PRO A 56 21.88 8.01 -1.49
N ARG A 57 23.03 8.55 -1.07
CA ARG A 57 23.24 8.97 0.32
C ARG A 57 22.48 10.26 0.62
N GLU A 58 22.60 11.25 -0.25
CA GLU A 58 21.88 12.53 -0.11
C GLU A 58 20.39 12.36 -0.36
N LEU A 59 20.00 11.56 -1.35
CA LEU A 59 18.60 11.18 -1.57
C LEU A 59 17.99 10.57 -0.30
N LYS A 60 18.70 9.65 0.36
CA LYS A 60 18.22 9.04 1.59
C LYS A 60 18.08 10.05 2.73
N ALA A 61 19.01 10.99 2.85
CA ALA A 61 18.94 12.02 3.88
C ALA A 61 17.73 12.94 3.63
N CYS A 62 17.57 13.45 2.41
CA CYS A 62 16.45 14.29 2.02
C CYS A 62 15.09 13.59 2.21
N ALA A 63 14.96 12.34 1.74
CA ALA A 63 13.73 11.57 1.89
C ALA A 63 13.40 11.23 3.36
N LEU A 64 14.40 11.18 4.24
CA LEU A 64 14.18 10.96 5.67
C LEU A 64 13.50 12.17 6.32
N ASP A 65 13.88 13.39 5.92
CA ASP A 65 13.27 14.61 6.42
C ASP A 65 11.79 14.69 5.98
N CYS A 66 11.50 14.41 4.71
CA CYS A 66 10.11 14.29 4.22
C CYS A 66 9.29 13.27 5.03
N GLU A 67 9.87 12.10 5.30
CA GLU A 67 9.21 11.04 6.07
C GLU A 67 8.99 11.45 7.54
N GLN A 68 9.88 12.25 8.11
CA GLN A 68 9.72 12.76 9.46
C GLN A 68 8.55 13.75 9.55
N GLU A 69 8.37 14.62 8.55
CA GLU A 69 7.22 15.53 8.46
C GLU A 69 5.91 14.74 8.33
N ARG A 70 5.87 13.76 7.42
CA ARG A 70 4.71 12.86 7.27
C ARG A 70 4.37 12.14 8.57
N ALA A 71 5.37 11.62 9.28
CA ALA A 71 5.18 10.93 10.55
C ALA A 71 4.65 11.87 11.64
N SER A 72 5.10 13.13 11.63
CA SER A 72 4.63 14.17 12.55
C SER A 72 3.16 14.53 12.25
N CYS A 73 2.80 14.74 10.99
CA CYS A 73 1.42 14.94 10.56
C CYS A 73 0.48 13.82 11.03
N MET A 74 0.90 12.56 10.85
CA MET A 74 0.10 11.40 11.28
C MET A 74 -0.09 11.35 12.80
N LYS A 75 0.96 11.69 13.56
CA LYS A 75 0.95 11.70 15.02
C LYS A 75 0.08 12.82 15.59
N ASP A 76 0.16 14.00 14.97
CA ASP A 76 -0.54 15.20 15.43
C ASP A 76 -1.96 15.30 14.85
N SER A 77 -2.35 14.38 13.97
CA SER A 77 -3.69 14.29 13.41
C SER A 77 -4.75 14.14 14.51
N PRO A 78 -5.87 14.89 14.42
CA PRO A 78 -6.99 14.72 15.33
C PRO A 78 -7.79 13.42 15.06
N ASP A 79 -7.56 12.76 13.91
CA ASP A 79 -8.23 11.51 13.56
C ASP A 79 -7.58 10.31 14.30
N PRO A 80 -8.34 9.58 15.14
CA PRO A 80 -7.85 8.39 15.83
C PRO A 80 -7.28 7.32 14.89
N ALA A 81 -7.76 7.27 13.65
CA ALA A 81 -7.25 6.36 12.64
C ALA A 81 -5.79 6.66 12.28
N CYS A 82 -5.28 7.88 12.45
CA CYS A 82 -3.90 8.22 12.14
C CYS A 82 -2.98 8.20 13.36
N ASN A 83 -3.44 8.65 14.53
CA ASN A 83 -2.60 8.72 15.72
C ASN A 83 -2.58 7.42 16.57
N ASN A 84 -3.63 6.59 16.51
CA ASN A 84 -3.74 5.36 17.32
C ASN A 84 -3.60 4.06 16.52
N ASN A 85 -3.64 4.12 15.18
CA ASN A 85 -3.51 2.92 14.34
C ASN A 85 -2.17 2.90 13.57
N PRO A 86 -1.14 2.19 14.07
CA PRO A 86 0.15 2.10 13.40
C PRO A 86 0.09 1.34 12.07
N ALA A 87 -0.98 0.60 11.77
CA ALA A 87 -1.15 -0.03 10.46
C ALA A 87 -1.37 1.03 9.36
N ASN A 88 -2.05 2.13 9.67
CA ASN A 88 -2.27 3.22 8.72
C ASN A 88 -0.98 3.96 8.38
N ASN A 89 -0.03 4.03 9.33
CA ASN A 89 1.33 4.49 9.06
C ASN A 89 2.10 3.62 8.07
N ARG A 90 1.68 2.38 7.80
CA ARG A 90 2.34 1.47 6.83
C ARG A 90 1.66 1.45 5.47
N LEU A 91 0.57 2.19 5.29
CA LEU A 91 -0.17 2.25 4.02
C LEU A 91 0.49 3.16 2.98
N HIS A 92 1.45 3.99 3.37
CA HIS A 92 2.25 4.74 2.40
C HIS A 92 3.17 3.75 1.67
N MET A 93 3.00 3.61 0.35
CA MET A 93 4.00 2.92 -0.44
C MET A 93 5.19 3.87 -0.60
N PRO A 94 6.42 3.46 -0.25
CA PRO A 94 7.60 4.19 -0.70
C PRO A 94 7.57 4.22 -2.23
N PHE A 95 8.00 5.33 -2.84
CA PHE A 95 8.19 5.37 -4.29
C PHE A 95 9.13 4.23 -4.67
N LYS A 96 8.55 3.16 -5.25
CA LYS A 96 9.35 2.12 -5.90
C LYS A 96 10.09 2.84 -7.01
N THR A 97 11.40 2.98 -6.84
CA THR A 97 12.32 3.24 -7.93
C THR A 97 11.96 2.26 -9.03
N MET A 98 11.36 2.74 -10.11
CA MET A 98 11.41 2.03 -11.38
C MET A 98 12.87 2.11 -11.81
N VAL A 99 13.64 1.12 -11.35
CA VAL A 99 15.00 0.86 -11.83
C VAL A 99 14.90 0.18 -13.18
#